data_AF-A0A811NFK7-F1
#
_entry.id   AF-A0A811NFK7-F1
#
_cell.length_a   1.000
_cell.length_b   1.000
_cell.length_c   1.000
_cell.angle_alpha   90.00
_cell.angle_beta   90.00
_cell.angle_gamma   90.00
#
_symmetry.space_group_name_H-M   'P 1'
#
loop_
_entity.id
_entity.type
_entity.pdbx_description
1 polymer ?
#
loop_
_entity_poly.entity_id
_entity_poly.type
_entity_poly.pdbx_seq_one_letter_code
_entity_poly.pdbx_strand_id
1 'polypeptide(L)'
;MLSKLSAWFVNPRRNPLARLHRNAVASRLRKYGLRYDDLYDPYHDLDIKEALARLPREVVDARNQRLKRAMDLSMKHQYLLDDLQFVVLN
;
A
#
# COMPACT_ATOMS: atom_id res chain seq x y z
N MET A 1 -9.41 29.06 -4.87
CA MET A 1 -8.86 28.91 -6.24
C MET A 1 -7.46 28.26 -6.30
N LEU A 2 -7.08 27.35 -5.37
CA LEU A 2 -5.82 26.58 -5.44
C LEU A 2 -5.91 25.29 -6.29
N SER A 3 -7.08 25.00 -6.89
CA SER A 3 -7.47 23.65 -7.29
C SER A 3 -6.76 23.08 -8.53
N LYS A 4 -6.31 23.91 -9.49
CA LYS A 4 -5.70 23.39 -10.73
C LYS A 4 -4.19 23.14 -10.63
N LEU A 5 -3.48 24.03 -9.95
CA LEU A 5 -2.02 23.98 -9.80
C LEU A 5 -1.62 22.92 -8.77
N SER A 6 -2.30 22.86 -7.62
CA SER A 6 -2.12 21.77 -6.63
C SER A 6 -2.47 20.41 -7.23
N ALA A 7 -3.59 20.29 -7.95
CA ALA A 7 -3.95 19.05 -8.63
C ALA A 7 -2.95 18.67 -9.72
N TRP A 8 -2.26 19.62 -10.35
CA TRP A 8 -1.20 19.29 -11.30
C TRP A 8 0.03 18.70 -10.60
N PHE A 9 0.45 19.23 -9.46
CA PHE A 9 1.60 18.71 -8.71
C PHE A 9 1.42 17.28 -8.22
N VAL A 10 0.24 16.97 -7.66
CA VAL A 10 0.01 15.69 -6.94
C VAL A 10 -0.55 14.60 -7.86
N ASN A 11 -1.20 14.95 -8.98
CA ASN A 11 -1.89 13.96 -9.80
C ASN A 11 -0.92 13.21 -10.73
N PRO A 12 -0.77 11.87 -10.58
CA PRO A 12 0.13 11.07 -11.41
C PRO A 12 -0.33 10.97 -12.89
N ARG A 13 -1.57 11.37 -13.21
CA ARG A 13 -2.03 11.45 -14.60
C ARG A 13 -1.51 12.70 -15.31
N ARG A 14 -1.18 13.76 -14.57
CA ARG A 14 -0.77 15.07 -15.11
C ARG A 14 0.72 15.34 -14.92
N ASN A 15 1.32 14.83 -13.85
CA ASN A 15 2.73 15.01 -13.54
C ASN A 15 3.52 13.70 -13.73
N PRO A 16 4.51 13.64 -14.64
CA PRO A 16 5.31 12.45 -14.87
C PRO A 16 6.16 12.06 -13.64
N LEU A 17 6.62 13.02 -12.84
CA LEU A 17 7.41 12.74 -11.63
C LEU A 17 6.56 12.04 -10.57
N ALA A 18 5.32 12.50 -10.37
CA ALA A 18 4.37 11.85 -9.47
C ALA A 18 4.04 10.42 -9.93
N ARG A 19 3.98 10.18 -11.25
CA ARG A 19 3.81 8.83 -11.82
C ARG A 19 5.01 7.93 -11.56
N LEU A 20 6.23 8.43 -11.75
CA LEU A 20 7.46 7.69 -11.47
C LEU A 20 7.53 7.30 -9.98
N HIS A 21 7.23 8.26 -9.09
CA HIS A 21 7.18 8.00 -7.66
C HIS A 21 6.15 6.91 -7.31
N ARG A 22 4.91 7.04 -7.80
CA ARG A 22 3.85 6.04 -7.60
C ARG A 22 4.29 4.66 -8.06
N ASN A 23 4.89 4.56 -9.25
CA ASN A 23 5.32 3.27 -9.82
C ASN A 23 6.49 2.67 -9.04
N ALA A 24 7.41 3.49 -8.55
CA ALA A 24 8.53 3.05 -7.70
C ALA A 24 8.04 2.52 -6.34
N VAL A 25 7.05 3.17 -5.73
CA VAL A 25 6.44 2.69 -4.48
C VAL A 25 5.67 1.39 -4.74
N ALA A 26 4.84 1.35 -5.79
CA ALA A 26 4.05 0.18 -6.15
C ALA A 26 4.94 -1.05 -6.43
N SER A 27 6.04 -0.87 -7.17
CA SER A 27 6.96 -1.99 -7.46
C SER A 27 7.63 -2.53 -6.20
N ARG A 28 7.96 -1.67 -5.22
CA ARG A 28 8.53 -2.10 -3.94
C ARG A 28 7.53 -2.86 -3.07
N LEU A 29 6.31 -2.35 -2.94
CA LEU A 29 5.27 -2.99 -2.14
C LEU A 29 4.87 -4.36 -2.71
N ARG A 30 4.82 -4.43 -4.04
CA ARG A 30 4.51 -5.65 -4.78
C ARG A 30 5.50 -6.79 -4.49
N LYS A 31 6.79 -6.51 -4.33
CA LYS A 31 7.81 -7.51 -3.93
C LYS A 31 7.54 -8.18 -2.58
N TYR A 32 6.88 -7.47 -1.66
CA TYR A 32 6.48 -8.00 -0.35
C TYR A 32 5.00 -8.44 -0.32
N GLY A 33 4.28 -8.29 -1.43
CA GLY A 33 2.86 -8.58 -1.51
C GLY A 33 2.00 -7.71 -0.58
N LEU A 34 2.42 -6.46 -0.36
CA LEU A 34 1.70 -5.47 0.43
C LEU A 34 0.89 -4.54 -0.47
N ARG A 35 -0.23 -4.05 0.08
CA ARG A 35 -0.97 -2.91 -0.48
C ARG A 35 -0.49 -1.61 0.17
N TYR A 36 -0.76 -0.48 -0.48
CA TYR A 36 -0.42 0.82 0.09
C TYR A 36 -1.12 1.05 1.43
N ASP A 37 -2.40 0.66 1.52
CA ASP A 37 -3.21 0.82 2.74
C ASP A 37 -2.71 -0.04 3.92
N ASP A 38 -1.93 -1.09 3.65
CA ASP A 38 -1.40 -1.95 4.71
C ASP A 38 -0.37 -1.22 5.58
N LEU A 39 0.24 -0.14 5.07
CA LEU A 39 1.28 0.67 5.73
C LEU A 39 0.74 1.57 6.85
N TYR A 40 -0.57 1.77 6.95
CA TYR A 40 -1.20 2.64 7.94
C TYR A 40 -1.21 1.99 9.32
N ASP A 41 -0.41 2.51 10.26
CA ASP A 41 -0.31 1.95 11.61
C ASP A 41 -1.48 2.41 12.50
N PRO A 42 -2.33 1.49 13.02
CA PRO A 42 -3.42 1.84 13.92
C PRO A 42 -2.99 2.37 15.29
N TYR A 43 -1.71 2.24 15.67
CA TYR A 43 -1.20 2.83 16.92
C TYR A 43 -0.79 4.29 16.76
N HIS A 44 -0.50 4.73 15.53
CA HIS A 44 -0.09 6.11 15.26
C HIS A 44 -1.26 7.08 15.08
N ASP A 45 -2.42 6.60 14.65
CA ASP A 45 -3.61 7.42 14.41
C ASP A 45 -4.89 6.72 14.89
N LEU A 46 -5.68 7.43 15.69
CA LEU A 46 -6.95 6.96 16.21
C LEU A 46 -7.96 6.72 15.08
N ASP A 47 -7.90 7.54 14.02
CA ASP A 47 -8.81 7.44 12.88
C ASP A 47 -8.56 6.15 12.08
N ILE A 48 -7.30 5.73 11.96
CA ILE A 48 -6.93 4.46 11.33
C ILE A 48 -7.47 3.29 12.15
N LYS A 49 -7.32 3.33 13.47
CA LYS A 49 -7.84 2.28 14.36
C LYS A 49 -9.36 2.14 14.24
N GLU A 50 -10.07 3.26 14.20
CA GLU A 50 -11.53 3.25 14.05
C GLU A 50 -11.95 2.76 12.65
N ALA A 51 -11.27 3.19 11.60
CA ALA A 51 -11.52 2.72 10.23
C ALA A 51 -11.38 1.20 10.11
N LEU A 52 -10.36 0.61 10.75
CA LEU A 52 -10.18 -0.84 10.78
C LEU A 52 -11.25 -1.57 11.58
N ALA A 53 -11.71 -0.98 12.69
CA ALA A 53 -12.79 -1.56 13.50
C ALA A 53 -14.14 -1.60 12.74
N ARG A 54 -14.35 -0.68 11.80
CA ARG A 54 -15.55 -0.61 10.95
C ARG A 54 -15.50 -1.53 9.73
N LEU A 55 -14.32 -1.99 9.32
CA LEU A 55 -14.18 -2.87 8.15
C LEU A 55 -14.67 -4.30 8.44
N PRO A 56 -15.11 -5.04 7.41
CA PRO A 56 -15.43 -6.45 7.55
C PRO A 56 -14.23 -7.26 8.03
N ARG A 57 -14.49 -8.28 8.84
CA ARG A 57 -13.44 -9.08 9.48
C ARG A 57 -12.54 -9.77 8.46
N GLU A 58 -13.09 -10.25 7.34
CA GLU A 58 -12.36 -10.92 6.27
C GLU A 58 -11.30 -9.99 5.65
N VAL A 59 -11.60 -8.70 5.54
CA VAL A 59 -10.69 -7.69 4.99
C VAL A 59 -9.52 -7.44 5.94
N VAL A 60 -9.83 -7.33 7.25
CA VAL A 60 -8.83 -7.13 8.31
C VAL A 60 -7.93 -8.36 8.45
N ASP A 61 -8.50 -9.56 8.43
CA ASP A 61 -7.74 -10.81 8.51
C ASP A 61 -6.83 -10.99 7.28
N ALA A 62 -7.32 -10.69 6.08
CA ALA A 62 -6.50 -10.70 4.87
C ALA A 62 -5.36 -9.67 4.92
N ARG A 63 -5.59 -8.48 5.50
CA ARG A 63 -4.54 -7.49 5.78
C ARG A 63 -3.49 -8.04 6.73
N ASN A 64 -3.91 -8.63 7.85
CA ASN A 64 -2.99 -9.18 8.85
C ASN A 64 -2.13 -10.33 8.29
N GLN A 65 -2.71 -11.16 7.41
CA GLN A 65 -1.96 -12.19 6.68
C GLN A 65 -0.89 -11.59 5.76
N ARG A 66 -1.21 -10.53 5.00
CA ARG A 66 -0.23 -9.84 4.15
C ARG A 66 0.92 -9.25 4.98
N LEU A 67 0.61 -8.60 6.10
CA LEU A 67 1.61 -8.03 7.00
C LEU A 67 2.52 -9.10 7.61
N LYS A 68 1.95 -10.22 8.11
CA LYS A 68 2.73 -11.33 8.66
C LYS A 68 3.69 -11.94 7.63
N ARG A 69 3.20 -12.14 6.40
CA ARG A 69 4.02 -12.64 5.28
C ARG A 69 5.14 -11.65 4.92
N ALA A 70 4.84 -10.36 4.86
CA ALA A 70 5.84 -9.36 4.55
C ALA A 70 6.95 -9.28 5.62
N MET A 71 6.58 -9.39 6.90
CA MET A 71 7.55 -9.46 7.99
C MET A 71 8.43 -10.72 7.89
N ASP A 72 7.84 -11.88 7.62
CA ASP A 72 8.59 -13.13 7.42
C ASP A 72 9.59 -13.03 6.25
N LEU A 73 9.15 -12.53 5.10
CA LEU A 73 10.00 -12.28 3.93
C LEU A 73 11.12 -11.27 4.24
N SER A 74 10.80 -10.20 4.96
CA SER A 74 11.79 -9.20 5.38
C SER A 74 12.84 -9.79 6.31
N MET A 75 12.44 -10.62 7.27
CA MET A 75 13.38 -11.30 8.18
C MET A 75 14.30 -12.25 7.43
N LYS A 76 13.80 -12.89 6.36
CA LYS A 76 14.56 -13.81 5.52
C LYS A 76 15.41 -13.12 4.45
N HIS A 77 15.30 -11.79 4.29
CA HIS A 77 15.87 -11.05 3.17
C HIS A 77 15.48 -11.63 1.78
N GLN A 78 14.24 -12.10 1.67
CA GLN A 78 13.69 -12.70 0.45
C GLN A 78 12.48 -11.90 -0.06
N TYR A 79 12.14 -12.09 -1.32
CA TYR A 79 10.96 -11.50 -1.94
C TYR A 79 9.94 -12.57 -2.29
N LEU A 80 8.70 -12.14 -2.51
CA LEU A 80 7.64 -13.01 -2.98
C LEU A 80 7.97 -13.53 -4.39
N LEU A 81 7.62 -14.77 -4.73
CA LEU A 81 7.81 -15.31 -6.08
C LEU A 81 7.09 -14.42 -7.11
N ASP A 82 7.70 -14.25 -8.28
CA ASP A 82 7.21 -13.34 -9.32
C ASP A 82 5.75 -13.62 -9.70
N ASP A 83 5.36 -14.89 -9.83
CA ASP A 83 3.98 -15.29 -10.17
C ASP A 83 2.95 -14.82 -9.12
N LEU A 84 3.34 -14.80 -7.85
CA LEU A 84 2.49 -14.36 -6.74
C LEU A 84 2.47 -12.84 -6.56
N GLN A 85 3.42 -12.12 -7.18
CA GLN A 85 3.44 -10.67 -7.16
C GLN A 85 2.31 -10.05 -8.00
N PHE A 86 1.66 -10.79 -8.91
CA PHE A 86 0.63 -10.27 -9.83
C PHE A 86 -0.76 -10.02 -9.19
N VAL A 87 -0.96 -10.34 -7.92
CA VAL A 87 -2.30 -10.30 -7.31
C VAL A 87 -2.73 -8.86 -6.94
N VAL A 88 -3.50 -8.29 -7.87
CA VAL A 88 -4.56 -7.28 -7.70
C VAL A 88 -4.12 -5.90 -7.20
N LEU A 89 -3.75 -5.05 -8.16
CA LEU A 89 -4.05 -3.61 -8.11
C LEU A 89 -5.43 -3.42 -8.78
N ASN A 90 -6.51 -3.48 -8.00
CA ASN A 90 -7.78 -2.86 -8.39
C ASN A 90 -7.78 -1.41 -7.89
#